data_AF-A0A0E0AHU3-F1
#
_entry.id   AF-A0A0E0AHU3-F1
#
_cell.length_a   1.000
_cell.length_b   1.000
_cell.length_c   1.000
_cell.angle_alpha   90.00
_cell.angle_beta   90.00
_cell.angle_gamma   90.00
#
_symmetry.space_group_name_H-M   'P 1'
#
loop_
_entity.id
_entity.type
_entity.pdbx_description
1 polymer ?
#
loop_
_entity_poly.entity_id
_entity_poly.type
_entity_poly.pdbx_seq_one_letter_code
_entity_poly.pdbx_strand_id
1 'polypeptide(L)'
;MKHLPFLVHLFFLLCLGLSLTTRCAGDVQFIFSGFTGANLTLDGVAAVTAGGMLELTNGTLQRKGHAFYPAPVPLRGAAGPNATTTTAVESFSTSFVFGVMSDHVGLSAHGMAFVVAASRDFSSALPSGYLGLLNVTSDGDTGNRLLAVELDTMQNDEFRDINGNHVGIDINSLHSLRSYSAGYYNDDDNNNGFRNLTLISGEAMQVWVDYDRETTRIAVAKPKRPLVSARYNLSTLLKDVAYIGFSAATGGTLRSRHYVLGWSFGLGRPAPAIDITKLPKLPRTVSKDRSRILQITLPLATAAFLLTVGAAVFMLVQRNRRYSELLEDWEIEFGPHRFLYKDLFHATEGFKNSCILGIGGFGKVYRGVLPMSKSEIAVKRVSHGSRQGMKQFIAEIALVASNTATLCNYLAIVSAEVNFS
;
A
#
# COMPACT_ATOMS: atom_id res chain seq x y z
N MET A 1 55.51 -64.93 7.10
CA MET A 1 54.05 -64.91 7.37
C MET A 1 53.64 -63.76 8.30
N LYS A 2 53.97 -62.48 7.99
CA LYS A 2 53.57 -61.32 8.83
C LYS A 2 52.89 -60.17 8.06
N HIS A 3 52.68 -60.30 6.74
CA HIS A 3 52.05 -59.26 5.91
C HIS A 3 50.60 -59.57 5.49
N LEU A 4 50.09 -60.75 5.83
CA LEU A 4 48.72 -61.16 5.50
C LEU A 4 47.61 -60.33 6.18
N PRO A 5 47.72 -59.87 7.45
CA PRO A 5 46.64 -59.12 8.07
C PRO A 5 46.49 -57.69 7.55
N PHE A 6 47.57 -57.08 7.03
CA PHE A 6 47.55 -55.73 6.47
C PHE A 6 46.83 -55.68 5.11
N LEU A 7 47.02 -56.71 4.28
CA LEU A 7 46.36 -56.81 2.98
C LEU A 7 44.84 -57.02 3.12
N VAL A 8 44.41 -57.76 4.14
CA VAL A 8 42.97 -57.99 4.43
C VAL A 8 42.30 -56.70 4.92
N HIS A 9 42.97 -55.89 5.75
CA HIS A 9 42.43 -54.60 6.19
C HIS A 9 42.37 -53.57 5.06
N LEU A 10 43.37 -53.54 4.17
CA LEU A 10 43.35 -52.68 2.99
C LEU A 10 42.23 -53.09 2.02
N PHE A 11 41.96 -54.39 1.86
CA PHE A 11 40.83 -54.88 1.05
C PHE A 11 39.47 -54.54 1.69
N PHE A 12 39.34 -54.63 3.02
CA PHE A 12 38.11 -54.25 3.72
C PHE A 12 37.84 -52.73 3.66
N LEU A 13 38.89 -51.90 3.72
CA LEU A 13 38.80 -50.45 3.53
C LEU A 13 38.52 -50.07 2.06
N LEU A 14 39.04 -50.83 1.09
CA LEU A 14 38.72 -50.64 -0.34
C LEU A 14 37.28 -51.05 -0.65
N CYS A 15 36.76 -52.10 0.02
CA CYS A 15 35.35 -52.52 -0.11
C CYS A 15 34.38 -51.56 0.61
N LEU A 16 34.78 -50.90 1.70
CA LEU A 16 33.96 -49.84 2.32
C LEU A 16 33.92 -48.55 1.47
N GLY A 17 34.95 -48.30 0.65
CA GLY A 17 35.03 -47.16 -0.26
C GLY A 17 34.31 -47.33 -1.61
N LEU A 18 33.83 -48.54 -1.92
CA LEU A 18 33.12 -48.88 -3.17
C LEU A 18 31.65 -49.24 -2.91
N SER A 19 30.97 -48.43 -2.10
CA SER A 19 29.51 -48.36 -2.15
C SER A 19 29.11 -47.50 -3.36
N LEU A 20 29.26 -48.01 -4.59
CA LEU A 20 28.52 -47.43 -5.72
C LEU A 20 27.05 -47.70 -5.43
N THR A 21 26.36 -46.75 -4.81
CA THR A 21 24.90 -46.74 -4.80
C THR A 21 24.46 -46.53 -6.23
N THR A 22 24.18 -47.61 -6.94
CA THR A 22 23.39 -47.58 -8.16
C THR A 22 21.99 -47.12 -7.77
N ARG A 23 21.75 -45.81 -7.77
CA ARG A 23 20.40 -45.26 -7.61
C ARG A 23 19.61 -45.63 -8.84
N CYS A 24 18.72 -46.61 -8.72
CA CYS A 24 17.70 -46.85 -9.72
C CYS A 24 16.82 -45.60 -9.82
N ALA A 25 16.39 -45.24 -11.03
CA ALA A 25 15.55 -44.06 -11.30
C ALA A 25 14.12 -44.14 -10.72
N GLY A 26 13.87 -45.06 -9.78
CA GLY A 26 12.60 -45.21 -9.08
C GLY A 26 12.63 -44.78 -7.61
N ASP A 27 13.76 -44.35 -7.05
CA ASP A 27 13.90 -44.17 -5.58
C ASP A 27 13.57 -42.77 -5.04
N VAL A 28 13.27 -41.78 -5.88
CA VAL A 28 12.98 -40.41 -5.40
C VAL A 28 11.49 -40.26 -5.09
N GLN A 29 11.15 -40.35 -3.81
CA GLN A 29 9.82 -40.06 -3.28
C GLN A 29 9.95 -39.36 -1.92
N PHE A 30 9.21 -38.26 -1.72
CA PHE A 30 9.21 -37.55 -0.45
C PHE A 30 7.89 -36.82 -0.17
N ILE A 31 7.73 -36.41 1.08
CA ILE A 31 6.66 -35.53 1.55
C ILE A 31 7.19 -34.60 2.64
N PHE A 32 6.89 -33.31 2.50
CA PHE A 32 7.10 -32.26 3.48
C PHE A 32 5.73 -31.76 3.95
N SER A 33 5.38 -32.03 5.20
CA SER A 33 4.18 -31.49 5.87
C SER A 33 4.59 -30.30 6.74
N GLY A 34 5.03 -29.23 6.08
CA GLY A 34 5.84 -28.18 6.69
C GLY A 34 7.34 -28.42 6.48
N PHE A 35 8.13 -27.38 6.75
CA PHE A 35 9.54 -27.29 6.38
C PHE A 35 10.48 -27.07 7.56
N THR A 36 9.99 -27.12 8.80
CA THR A 36 10.85 -27.02 10.00
C THR A 36 11.91 -28.12 9.98
N GLY A 37 13.19 -27.73 9.94
CA GLY A 37 14.31 -28.67 9.84
C GLY A 37 14.46 -29.36 8.48
N ALA A 38 13.67 -28.99 7.47
CA ALA A 38 13.83 -29.53 6.13
C ALA A 38 15.15 -29.05 5.52
N ASN A 39 15.91 -29.99 4.98
CA ASN A 39 17.14 -29.69 4.27
C ASN A 39 16.82 -29.27 2.83
N LEU A 40 16.64 -27.98 2.60
CA LEU A 40 16.43 -27.40 1.27
C LEU A 40 17.62 -26.54 0.86
N THR A 41 17.90 -26.47 -0.43
CA THR A 41 18.81 -25.46 -0.99
C THR A 41 18.01 -24.18 -1.23
N LEU A 42 18.30 -23.13 -0.47
CA LEU A 42 17.62 -21.84 -0.54
C LEU A 42 18.53 -20.81 -1.21
N ASP A 43 17.96 -19.96 -2.07
CA ASP A 43 18.63 -18.83 -2.70
C ASP A 43 17.73 -17.57 -2.69
N GLY A 44 18.35 -16.40 -2.85
CA GLY A 44 17.66 -15.11 -2.82
C GLY A 44 17.05 -14.80 -1.45
N VAL A 45 15.79 -14.38 -1.42
CA VAL A 45 15.08 -14.07 -0.15
C VAL A 45 14.33 -15.24 0.45
N ALA A 46 14.45 -16.44 -0.12
CA ALA A 46 13.71 -17.61 0.34
C ALA A 46 14.19 -18.07 1.73
N ALA A 47 13.26 -18.37 2.63
CA ALA A 47 13.54 -18.80 3.99
C ALA A 47 12.47 -19.75 4.53
N VAL A 48 12.83 -20.59 5.50
CA VAL A 48 11.85 -21.32 6.32
C VAL A 48 11.49 -20.45 7.52
N THR A 49 10.21 -20.12 7.64
CA THR A 49 9.68 -19.33 8.76
C THR A 49 9.72 -20.13 10.07
N ALA A 50 9.68 -19.43 11.21
CA ALA A 50 9.57 -20.08 12.52
C ALA A 50 8.32 -20.99 12.65
N GLY A 51 7.25 -20.66 11.92
CA GLY A 51 6.03 -21.46 11.85
C GLY A 51 6.11 -22.67 10.90
N GLY A 52 7.26 -22.92 10.28
CA GLY A 52 7.48 -24.09 9.41
C GLY A 52 6.96 -23.94 7.98
N MET A 53 6.57 -22.74 7.55
CA MET A 53 6.25 -22.46 6.14
C MET A 53 7.54 -22.16 5.37
N LEU A 54 7.60 -22.56 4.11
CA LEU A 54 8.62 -22.10 3.17
C LEU A 54 8.16 -20.78 2.54
N GLU A 55 8.78 -19.67 2.94
CA GLU A 55 8.54 -18.34 2.39
C GLU A 55 9.49 -18.12 1.22
N LEU A 56 8.98 -18.11 -0.02
CA LEU A 56 9.78 -17.84 -1.22
C LEU A 56 10.05 -16.34 -1.38
N THR A 57 9.08 -15.50 -1.01
CA THR A 57 9.28 -14.04 -0.90
C THR A 57 8.61 -13.48 0.35
N ASN A 58 9.25 -12.50 0.96
CA ASN A 58 8.83 -11.87 2.23
C ASN A 58 8.14 -10.52 2.04
N GLY A 59 7.78 -10.14 0.81
CA GLY A 59 7.14 -8.87 0.47
C GLY A 59 8.10 -7.69 0.25
N THR A 60 9.42 -7.92 0.34
CA THR A 60 10.40 -6.91 -0.07
C THR A 60 10.32 -6.70 -1.58
N LEU A 61 10.34 -5.44 -2.03
CA LEU A 61 10.20 -5.09 -3.45
C LEU A 61 11.42 -5.50 -4.27
N GLN A 62 11.20 -5.85 -5.55
CA GLN A 62 12.26 -6.20 -6.50
C GLN A 62 13.19 -7.30 -5.96
N ARG A 63 12.60 -8.41 -5.50
CA ARG A 63 13.34 -9.58 -5.02
C ARG A 63 12.83 -10.85 -5.70
N LYS A 64 13.70 -11.85 -5.70
CA LYS A 64 13.45 -13.21 -6.13
C LYS A 64 13.90 -14.16 -5.02
N GLY A 65 13.25 -15.30 -4.91
CA GLY A 65 13.68 -16.34 -4.00
C GLY A 65 13.42 -17.71 -4.59
N HIS A 66 14.30 -18.64 -4.25
CA HIS A 66 14.28 -19.99 -4.78
C HIS A 66 14.47 -21.00 -3.67
N ALA A 67 13.81 -22.14 -3.81
CA ALA A 67 13.94 -23.25 -2.88
C ALA A 67 13.92 -24.56 -3.64
N PHE A 68 15.01 -25.32 -3.56
CA PHE A 68 15.19 -26.56 -4.28
C PHE A 68 15.37 -27.75 -3.35
N TYR A 69 14.87 -28.90 -3.79
CA TYR A 69 15.24 -30.18 -3.21
C TYR A 69 16.78 -30.34 -3.29
N PRO A 70 17.46 -30.77 -2.22
CA PRO A 70 18.91 -30.62 -2.10
C PRO A 70 19.69 -31.53 -3.05
N ALA A 71 19.17 -32.72 -3.37
CA ALA A 71 19.82 -33.65 -4.28
C ALA A 71 19.29 -33.50 -5.73
N PRO A 72 20.15 -33.64 -6.75
CA PRO A 72 19.68 -33.80 -8.12
C PRO A 72 18.75 -35.00 -8.25
N VAL A 73 17.71 -34.87 -9.08
CA VAL A 73 16.76 -35.93 -9.40
C VAL A 73 17.18 -36.58 -10.73
N PRO A 74 17.50 -37.89 -10.73
CA PRO A 74 17.84 -38.61 -11.95
C PRO A 74 16.54 -38.95 -12.69
N LEU A 75 16.00 -37.99 -13.44
CA LEU A 75 14.74 -38.17 -14.17
C LEU A 75 14.82 -39.24 -15.27
N ARG A 76 16.02 -39.72 -15.61
CA ARG A 76 16.23 -40.80 -16.58
C ARG A 76 16.63 -42.09 -15.87
N GLY A 77 16.07 -43.21 -16.33
CA GLY A 77 16.52 -44.57 -15.98
C GLY A 77 18.03 -44.74 -16.11
N ALA A 78 18.67 -45.48 -15.21
CA ALA A 78 20.02 -45.96 -15.47
C ALA A 78 19.99 -46.82 -16.75
N ALA A 79 20.76 -46.43 -17.77
CA ALA A 79 20.96 -47.26 -18.93
C ALA A 79 21.60 -48.58 -18.46
N GLY A 80 20.99 -49.73 -18.79
CA GLY A 80 21.61 -51.02 -18.51
C GLY A 80 22.99 -51.12 -19.16
N PRO A 81 23.89 -52.00 -18.69
CA PRO A 81 25.28 -52.05 -19.15
C PRO A 81 25.46 -52.26 -20.68
N ASN A 82 24.41 -52.69 -21.39
CA ASN A 82 24.39 -52.90 -22.84
C ASN A 82 23.40 -51.99 -23.60
N ALA A 83 22.84 -50.95 -22.96
CA ALA A 83 21.86 -50.08 -23.60
C ALA A 83 22.54 -49.07 -24.53
N THR A 84 22.26 -49.18 -25.84
CA THR A 84 22.76 -48.30 -26.90
C THR A 84 21.96 -46.99 -27.04
N THR A 85 20.87 -46.83 -26.28
CA THR A 85 19.99 -45.66 -26.29
C THR A 85 19.93 -44.98 -24.93
N THR A 86 19.95 -43.65 -24.94
CA THR A 86 19.63 -42.84 -23.75
C THR A 86 18.18 -43.11 -23.35
N THR A 87 17.96 -43.42 -22.08
CA THR A 87 16.62 -43.63 -21.51
C THR A 87 15.83 -42.33 -21.56
N ALA A 88 14.53 -42.43 -21.89
CA ALA A 88 13.61 -41.29 -21.86
C ALA A 88 13.42 -40.77 -20.43
N VAL A 89 12.96 -39.52 -20.31
CA VAL A 89 12.54 -38.95 -19.02
C VAL A 89 11.36 -39.75 -18.49
N GLU A 90 11.49 -40.20 -17.25
CA GLU A 90 10.51 -40.98 -16.50
C GLU A 90 9.31 -40.12 -16.11
N SER A 91 8.13 -40.75 -16.00
CA SER A 91 6.95 -40.07 -15.46
C SER A 91 7.21 -39.56 -14.04
N PHE A 92 6.64 -38.42 -13.68
CA PHE A 92 6.70 -37.92 -12.30
C PHE A 92 5.38 -37.28 -11.89
N SER A 93 5.16 -37.22 -10.58
CA SER A 93 4.03 -36.55 -9.97
C SER A 93 4.55 -35.67 -8.83
N THR A 94 4.03 -34.46 -8.74
CA THR A 94 4.30 -33.54 -7.62
C THR A 94 2.99 -32.93 -7.16
N SER A 95 2.85 -32.72 -5.85
CA SER A 95 1.75 -31.93 -5.30
C SER A 95 2.29 -31.01 -4.23
N PHE A 96 1.79 -29.78 -4.20
CA PHE A 96 2.17 -28.80 -3.21
C PHE A 96 0.98 -27.95 -2.80
N VAL A 97 1.00 -27.50 -1.56
CA VAL A 97 0.02 -26.55 -1.01
C VAL A 97 0.71 -25.22 -0.85
N PHE A 98 0.14 -24.17 -1.44
CA PHE A 98 0.71 -22.83 -1.47
C PHE A 98 -0.29 -21.78 -0.97
N GLY A 99 0.20 -20.57 -0.74
CA GLY A 99 -0.63 -19.39 -0.53
C GLY A 99 0.08 -18.14 -1.00
N VAL A 100 -0.66 -17.24 -1.65
CA VAL A 100 -0.18 -15.93 -2.06
C VAL A 100 -0.91 -14.87 -1.25
N MET A 101 -0.13 -14.01 -0.60
CA MET A 101 -0.63 -12.91 0.21
C MET A 101 -0.16 -11.58 -0.37
N SER A 102 -1.04 -10.58 -0.36
CA SER A 102 -0.67 -9.21 -0.72
C SER A 102 -1.08 -8.24 0.37
N ASP A 103 -0.23 -7.22 0.58
CA ASP A 103 -0.56 -6.08 1.45
C ASP A 103 -1.55 -5.10 0.77
N HIS A 104 -1.86 -5.31 -0.52
CA HIS A 104 -2.75 -4.45 -1.32
C HIS A 104 -4.03 -5.20 -1.66
N VAL A 105 -5.18 -4.62 -1.34
CA VAL A 105 -6.49 -5.24 -1.55
C VAL A 105 -6.73 -5.48 -3.04
N GLY A 106 -6.85 -6.75 -3.42
CA GLY A 106 -7.18 -7.17 -4.79
C GLY A 106 -6.05 -7.03 -5.81
N LEU A 107 -4.83 -6.71 -5.39
CA LEU A 107 -3.68 -6.53 -6.27
C LEU A 107 -2.48 -7.32 -5.74
N SER A 108 -1.78 -8.03 -6.61
CA SER A 108 -0.53 -8.73 -6.28
C SER A 108 0.43 -8.62 -7.46
N ALA A 109 1.70 -8.84 -7.19
CA ALA A 109 2.69 -9.09 -8.22
C ALA A 109 3.92 -9.85 -7.66
N HIS A 110 4.57 -10.74 -8.41
CA HIS A 110 4.20 -11.18 -9.76
C HIS A 110 3.65 -12.60 -9.74
N GLY A 111 4.32 -13.53 -9.07
CA GLY A 111 3.81 -14.88 -8.91
C GLY A 111 4.87 -15.82 -8.40
N MET A 112 4.58 -17.11 -8.52
CA MET A 112 5.49 -18.20 -8.17
C MET A 112 5.38 -19.34 -9.18
N ALA A 113 6.37 -20.23 -9.21
CA ALA A 113 6.35 -21.38 -10.10
C ALA A 113 6.94 -22.62 -9.43
N PHE A 114 6.40 -23.79 -9.76
CA PHE A 114 7.12 -25.06 -9.61
C PHE A 114 8.08 -25.22 -10.78
N VAL A 115 9.30 -25.66 -10.50
CA VAL A 115 10.42 -25.64 -11.45
C VAL A 115 11.04 -27.03 -11.60
N VAL A 116 11.31 -27.43 -12.84
CA VAL A 116 12.19 -28.54 -13.21
C VAL A 116 13.25 -28.01 -14.18
N ALA A 117 14.50 -27.92 -13.74
CA ALA A 117 15.57 -27.26 -14.49
C ALA A 117 16.86 -28.06 -14.56
N ALA A 118 17.67 -27.84 -15.59
CA ALA A 118 19.02 -28.42 -15.69
C ALA A 118 20.03 -27.78 -14.70
N SER A 119 19.72 -26.62 -14.12
CA SER A 119 20.56 -25.90 -13.15
C SER A 119 19.72 -25.34 -12.00
N ARG A 120 20.35 -25.11 -10.85
CA ARG A 120 19.81 -24.32 -9.73
C ARG A 120 20.37 -22.90 -9.67
N ASP A 121 21.29 -22.57 -10.58
CA ASP A 121 21.84 -21.23 -10.67
C ASP A 121 20.88 -20.32 -11.41
N PHE A 122 20.13 -19.53 -10.63
CA PHE A 122 19.26 -18.47 -11.11
C PHE A 122 19.81 -17.08 -10.77
N SER A 123 21.12 -16.96 -10.53
CA SER A 123 21.76 -15.71 -10.10
C SER A 123 21.53 -14.56 -11.09
N SER A 124 21.52 -14.86 -12.40
CA SER A 124 21.28 -13.89 -13.48
C SER A 124 19.80 -13.63 -13.80
N ALA A 125 18.87 -14.39 -13.21
CA ALA A 125 17.44 -14.20 -13.45
C ALA A 125 16.93 -12.88 -12.84
N LEU A 126 15.89 -12.29 -13.41
CA LEU A 126 15.33 -11.04 -12.91
C LEU A 126 14.15 -11.30 -11.97
N PRO A 127 13.88 -10.39 -11.02
CA PRO A 127 12.63 -10.38 -10.26
C PRO A 127 11.48 -9.87 -11.15
N SER A 128 10.39 -9.42 -10.54
CA SER A 128 9.18 -8.97 -11.24
C SER A 128 8.54 -10.09 -12.09
N GLY A 129 7.99 -9.76 -13.26
CA GLY A 129 7.32 -10.74 -14.13
C GLY A 129 8.24 -11.84 -14.68
N TYR A 130 9.55 -11.76 -14.46
CA TYR A 130 10.47 -12.85 -14.79
C TYR A 130 10.42 -14.03 -13.80
N LEU A 131 9.61 -13.92 -12.74
CA LEU A 131 9.37 -14.95 -11.71
C LEU A 131 10.64 -15.47 -11.02
N GLY A 132 11.78 -14.80 -11.17
CA GLY A 132 13.08 -15.30 -10.74
C GLY A 132 13.64 -16.42 -11.62
N LEU A 133 13.05 -16.71 -12.78
CA LEU A 133 13.40 -17.83 -13.64
C LEU A 133 14.33 -17.43 -14.79
N LEU A 134 14.01 -16.32 -15.46
CA LEU A 134 14.65 -15.88 -16.69
C LEU A 134 15.07 -14.42 -16.59
N ASN A 135 15.65 -13.88 -17.65
CA ASN A 135 15.95 -12.47 -17.82
C ASN A 135 15.67 -12.06 -19.27
N VAL A 136 15.81 -10.76 -19.55
CA VAL A 136 15.53 -10.15 -20.87
C VAL A 136 16.19 -10.91 -22.03
N THR A 137 17.41 -11.45 -21.82
CA THR A 137 18.18 -12.10 -22.90
C THR A 137 18.03 -13.62 -22.94
N SER A 138 17.61 -14.24 -21.83
CA SER A 138 17.45 -15.69 -21.74
C SER A 138 16.02 -16.14 -21.98
N ASP A 139 15.01 -15.25 -21.92
CA ASP A 139 13.64 -15.60 -22.25
C ASP A 139 13.51 -16.13 -23.69
N GLY A 140 13.11 -17.40 -23.84
CA GLY A 140 13.06 -18.11 -25.11
C GLY A 140 14.31 -18.93 -25.46
N ASP A 141 15.40 -18.83 -24.69
CA ASP A 141 16.63 -19.56 -24.97
C ASP A 141 16.52 -21.05 -24.62
N THR A 142 16.68 -21.91 -25.63
CA THR A 142 16.72 -23.37 -25.47
C THR A 142 17.83 -23.86 -24.52
N GLY A 143 18.87 -23.06 -24.28
CA GLY A 143 19.95 -23.32 -23.33
C GLY A 143 19.49 -23.39 -21.87
N ASN A 144 18.37 -22.74 -21.52
CA ASN A 144 17.81 -22.71 -20.17
C ASN A 144 17.48 -24.12 -19.65
N ARG A 145 16.93 -24.97 -20.54
CA ARG A 145 16.47 -26.34 -20.23
C ARG A 145 15.60 -26.36 -18.97
N LEU A 146 14.54 -25.57 -19.03
CA LEU A 146 13.65 -25.23 -17.93
C LEU A 146 12.21 -25.58 -18.31
N LEU A 147 11.55 -26.34 -17.44
CA LEU A 147 10.10 -26.43 -17.35
C LEU A 147 9.67 -25.67 -16.10
N ALA A 148 8.67 -24.80 -16.23
CA ALA A 148 7.99 -24.22 -15.09
C ALA A 148 6.47 -24.41 -15.20
N VAL A 149 5.81 -24.54 -14.05
CA VAL A 149 4.37 -24.37 -13.93
C VAL A 149 4.14 -23.13 -13.09
N GLU A 150 3.81 -22.03 -13.75
CA GLU A 150 3.62 -20.73 -13.13
C GLU A 150 2.21 -20.59 -12.53
N LEU A 151 2.15 -19.84 -11.45
CA LEU A 151 0.97 -19.34 -10.76
C LEU A 151 1.10 -17.81 -10.79
N ASP A 152 0.64 -17.19 -11.88
CA ASP A 152 0.84 -15.77 -12.14
C ASP A 152 -0.34 -14.93 -11.63
N THR A 153 0.00 -13.86 -10.91
CA THR A 153 -0.92 -12.95 -10.24
C THR A 153 -0.90 -11.54 -10.83
N MET A 154 -0.18 -11.33 -11.93
CA MET A 154 -0.11 -10.08 -12.68
C MET A 154 -0.22 -10.36 -14.18
N GLN A 155 -0.79 -9.42 -14.93
CA GLN A 155 -0.82 -9.52 -16.40
C GLN A 155 0.34 -8.72 -16.97
N ASN A 156 1.22 -9.40 -17.68
CA ASN A 156 2.34 -8.86 -18.41
C ASN A 156 2.10 -9.02 -19.92
N ASP A 157 1.76 -7.93 -20.60
CA ASP A 157 1.52 -7.94 -22.06
C ASP A 157 2.76 -8.42 -22.85
N GLU A 158 3.95 -8.15 -22.33
CA GLU A 158 5.23 -8.60 -22.90
C GLU A 158 5.38 -10.13 -22.90
N PHE A 159 4.73 -10.83 -21.95
CA PHE A 159 4.71 -12.29 -21.85
C PHE A 159 3.45 -12.92 -22.46
N ARG A 160 2.55 -12.08 -22.98
CA ARG A 160 1.27 -12.48 -23.60
C ARG A 160 0.34 -13.19 -22.62
N ASP A 161 0.36 -12.75 -21.37
CA ASP A 161 -0.51 -13.27 -20.33
C ASP A 161 -1.98 -13.10 -20.71
N ILE A 162 -2.75 -14.16 -20.47
CA ILE A 162 -4.19 -14.16 -20.76
C ILE A 162 -5.00 -13.30 -19.78
N ASN A 163 -4.48 -13.10 -18.57
CA ASN A 163 -4.99 -12.25 -17.49
C ASN A 163 -4.04 -12.33 -16.28
N GLY A 164 -4.26 -11.48 -15.26
CA GLY A 164 -3.44 -11.46 -14.04
C GLY A 164 -3.83 -12.47 -12.96
N ASN A 165 -4.38 -13.63 -13.33
CA ASN A 165 -4.76 -14.69 -12.41
C ASN A 165 -4.83 -16.03 -13.16
N HIS A 166 -3.68 -16.55 -13.57
CA HIS A 166 -3.61 -17.71 -14.44
C HIS A 166 -2.56 -18.74 -14.02
N VAL A 167 -2.69 -19.94 -14.57
CA VAL A 167 -1.73 -21.03 -14.45
C VAL A 167 -1.15 -21.30 -15.83
N GLY A 168 0.17 -21.28 -15.96
CA GLY A 168 0.89 -21.50 -17.21
C GLY A 168 1.79 -22.74 -17.16
N ILE A 169 2.06 -23.32 -18.33
CA ILE A 169 3.10 -24.33 -18.54
C ILE A 169 4.15 -23.71 -19.43
N ASP A 170 5.35 -23.53 -18.89
CA ASP A 170 6.41 -22.72 -19.50
C ASP A 170 7.58 -23.60 -19.88
N ILE A 171 8.09 -23.39 -21.09
CA ILE A 171 9.25 -24.13 -21.60
C ILE A 171 10.27 -23.12 -22.09
N ASN A 172 11.34 -22.93 -21.32
CA ASN A 172 12.43 -21.99 -21.59
C ASN A 172 12.01 -20.52 -21.80
N SER A 173 10.73 -20.19 -21.66
CA SER A 173 10.18 -18.86 -21.89
C SER A 173 8.99 -18.60 -20.97
N LEU A 174 8.78 -17.34 -20.60
CA LEU A 174 7.58 -16.88 -19.89
C LEU A 174 6.36 -16.75 -20.81
N HIS A 175 6.53 -16.92 -22.12
CA HIS A 175 5.41 -17.10 -23.03
C HIS A 175 4.90 -18.53 -22.86
N SER A 176 3.89 -18.73 -22.01
CA SER A 176 3.44 -20.07 -21.65
C SER A 176 3.03 -20.88 -22.90
N LEU A 177 3.50 -22.13 -22.99
CA LEU A 177 3.10 -23.08 -24.04
C LEU A 177 1.58 -23.29 -24.04
N ARG A 178 1.01 -23.35 -22.83
CA ARG A 178 -0.42 -23.34 -22.56
C ARG A 178 -0.67 -22.65 -21.22
N SER A 179 -1.70 -21.82 -21.17
CA SER A 179 -2.17 -21.18 -19.94
C SER A 179 -3.69 -21.23 -19.84
N TYR A 180 -4.20 -21.14 -18.62
CA TYR A 180 -5.63 -21.06 -18.34
C TYR A 180 -5.90 -20.26 -17.07
N SER A 181 -7.03 -19.55 -17.00
CA SER A 181 -7.41 -18.80 -15.79
C SER A 181 -7.47 -19.72 -14.58
N ALA A 182 -6.97 -19.26 -13.43
CA ALA A 182 -6.90 -20.10 -12.25
C ALA A 182 -8.29 -20.58 -11.79
N GLY A 183 -8.41 -21.89 -11.56
CA GLY A 183 -9.66 -22.54 -11.21
C GLY A 183 -9.53 -24.06 -11.17
N TYR A 184 -10.66 -24.75 -11.02
CA TYR A 184 -10.72 -26.22 -11.06
C TYR A 184 -12.10 -26.69 -11.52
N TYR A 185 -12.18 -27.92 -12.01
CA TYR A 185 -13.45 -28.54 -12.40
C TYR A 185 -13.99 -29.38 -11.24
N ASN A 186 -15.18 -29.07 -10.74
CA ASN A 186 -15.89 -29.92 -9.80
C ASN A 186 -16.55 -31.10 -10.53
N ASP A 187 -16.31 -32.31 -10.05
CA ASP A 187 -16.79 -33.54 -10.70
C ASP A 187 -18.28 -33.82 -10.43
N ASP A 188 -18.90 -33.11 -9.48
CA ASP A 188 -20.28 -33.35 -9.01
C ASP A 188 -21.35 -32.47 -9.71
N ASP A 189 -20.97 -31.54 -10.60
CA ASP A 189 -21.87 -30.55 -11.19
C ASP A 189 -22.22 -30.83 -12.67
N ASN A 190 -23.52 -31.01 -12.97
CA ASN A 190 -24.07 -31.27 -14.31
C ASN A 190 -23.91 -30.10 -15.32
N ASN A 191 -23.37 -28.95 -14.92
CA ASN A 191 -23.22 -27.75 -15.74
C ASN A 191 -21.74 -27.38 -15.97
N ASN A 192 -20.98 -28.32 -16.56
CA ASN A 192 -19.56 -28.19 -16.92
C ASN A 192 -18.57 -27.84 -15.78
N GLY A 193 -19.05 -27.77 -14.53
CA GLY A 193 -18.30 -27.90 -13.27
C GLY A 193 -17.21 -26.89 -12.93
N PHE A 194 -16.89 -25.90 -13.77
CA PHE A 194 -15.74 -25.02 -13.52
C PHE A 194 -15.96 -24.03 -12.37
N ARG A 195 -15.01 -23.97 -11.42
CA ARG A 195 -14.97 -23.07 -10.28
C ARG A 195 -13.73 -22.19 -10.37
N ASN A 196 -13.93 -20.88 -10.44
CA ASN A 196 -12.84 -19.90 -10.45
C ASN A 196 -12.10 -19.91 -9.10
N LEU A 197 -10.78 -19.75 -9.16
CA LEU A 197 -9.92 -19.53 -8.01
C LEU A 197 -9.21 -18.19 -8.15
N THR A 198 -9.11 -17.45 -7.06
CA THR A 198 -8.30 -16.23 -6.98
C THR A 198 -7.00 -16.55 -6.25
N LEU A 199 -5.89 -16.62 -6.99
CA LEU A 199 -4.58 -17.01 -6.47
C LEU A 199 -4.15 -16.17 -5.25
N ILE A 200 -4.58 -14.90 -5.24
CA ILE A 200 -4.26 -13.90 -4.21
C ILE A 200 -5.30 -13.81 -3.08
N SER A 201 -6.15 -14.84 -2.93
CA SER A 201 -7.21 -14.87 -1.90
C SER A 201 -6.68 -14.90 -0.46
N GLY A 202 -5.39 -15.21 -0.26
CA GLY A 202 -4.82 -15.44 1.06
C GLY A 202 -5.19 -16.80 1.66
N GLU A 203 -5.91 -17.64 0.93
CA GLU A 203 -6.27 -19.00 1.35
C GLU A 203 -5.26 -20.02 0.81
N ALA A 204 -5.13 -21.13 1.52
CA ALA A 204 -4.27 -22.23 1.10
C ALA A 204 -4.91 -22.96 -0.09
N MET A 205 -4.13 -23.17 -1.15
CA MET A 205 -4.55 -23.87 -2.37
C MET A 205 -3.60 -25.02 -2.67
N GLN A 206 -4.13 -26.11 -3.24
CA GLN A 206 -3.34 -27.28 -3.61
C GLN A 206 -3.25 -27.42 -5.13
N VAL A 207 -2.04 -27.72 -5.60
CA VAL A 207 -1.73 -27.97 -7.01
C VAL A 207 -1.17 -29.38 -7.15
N TRP A 208 -1.46 -30.03 -8.26
CA TRP A 208 -0.82 -31.26 -8.69
C TRP A 208 -0.25 -31.06 -10.08
N VAL A 209 0.97 -31.52 -10.31
CA VAL A 209 1.59 -31.53 -11.64
C VAL A 209 2.04 -32.94 -11.94
N ASP A 210 1.50 -33.50 -13.01
CA ASP A 210 1.83 -34.84 -13.48
C ASP A 210 2.48 -34.76 -14.87
N TYR A 211 3.60 -35.45 -15.03
CA TYR A 211 4.20 -35.74 -16.32
C TYR A 211 4.06 -37.22 -16.63
N ASP A 212 3.44 -37.52 -17.77
CA ASP A 212 3.30 -38.87 -18.30
C ASP A 212 4.23 -39.08 -19.49
N ARG A 213 5.18 -40.00 -19.36
CA ARG A 213 6.21 -40.27 -20.37
C ARG A 213 5.67 -40.85 -21.67
N GLU A 214 4.63 -41.69 -21.61
CA GLU A 214 4.11 -42.43 -22.76
C GLU A 214 3.35 -41.50 -23.70
N THR A 215 2.58 -40.58 -23.12
CA THR A 215 1.81 -39.56 -23.84
C THR A 215 2.57 -38.24 -23.99
N THR A 216 3.76 -38.12 -23.38
CA THR A 216 4.55 -36.88 -23.27
C THR A 216 3.72 -35.70 -22.78
N ARG A 217 2.85 -35.94 -21.79
CA ARG A 217 1.84 -34.96 -21.37
C ARG A 217 2.17 -34.39 -20.01
N ILE A 218 2.20 -33.06 -19.93
CA ILE A 218 2.25 -32.30 -18.68
C ILE A 218 0.83 -31.87 -18.36
N ALA A 219 0.41 -32.08 -17.10
CA ALA A 219 -0.93 -31.72 -16.66
C ALA A 219 -0.90 -31.11 -15.27
N VAL A 220 -1.59 -29.99 -15.11
CA VAL A 220 -1.88 -29.42 -13.79
C VAL A 220 -3.24 -29.96 -13.35
N ALA A 221 -3.23 -30.94 -12.45
CA ALA A 221 -4.39 -31.68 -11.90
C ALA A 221 -4.61 -31.26 -10.42
N LYS A 222 -5.58 -31.70 -9.61
CA LYS A 222 -6.54 -32.82 -9.66
C LYS A 222 -7.87 -32.45 -8.96
N PRO A 223 -8.95 -32.22 -9.72
CA PRO A 223 -10.07 -33.18 -9.87
C PRO A 223 -9.96 -33.99 -11.18
N LYS A 224 -10.93 -34.85 -11.55
CA LYS A 224 -10.78 -35.80 -12.69
C LYS A 224 -10.35 -35.14 -14.01
N ARG A 225 -10.70 -33.86 -14.20
CA ARG A 225 -10.29 -33.06 -15.36
C ARG A 225 -9.15 -32.09 -14.99
N PRO A 226 -8.00 -32.13 -15.69
CA PRO A 226 -6.91 -31.18 -15.46
C PRO A 226 -7.33 -29.76 -15.84
N LEU A 227 -6.78 -28.76 -15.13
CA LEU A 227 -7.01 -27.34 -15.42
C LEU A 227 -6.38 -26.96 -16.77
N VAL A 228 -5.10 -27.30 -16.93
CA VAL A 228 -4.33 -27.06 -18.14
C VAL A 228 -3.47 -28.28 -18.43
N SER A 229 -3.28 -28.59 -19.72
CA SER A 229 -2.38 -29.65 -20.15
C SER A 229 -1.73 -29.32 -21.48
N ALA A 230 -0.51 -29.82 -21.67
CA ALA A 230 0.26 -29.67 -22.90
C ALA A 230 1.00 -30.97 -23.22
N ARG A 231 1.25 -31.22 -24.50
CA ARG A 231 2.13 -32.30 -24.94
C ARG A 231 3.52 -31.72 -25.19
N TYR A 232 4.51 -32.20 -24.44
CA TYR A 232 5.90 -31.82 -24.59
C TYR A 232 6.80 -32.99 -24.16
N ASN A 233 7.74 -33.37 -25.03
CA ASN A 233 8.68 -34.44 -24.72
C ASN A 233 9.83 -33.89 -23.87
N LEU A 234 9.78 -34.09 -22.54
CA LEU A 234 10.84 -33.60 -21.64
C LEU A 234 12.21 -34.24 -21.90
N SER A 235 12.28 -35.35 -22.64
CA SER A 235 13.56 -35.95 -23.05
C SER A 235 14.35 -35.09 -24.03
N THR A 236 13.72 -34.13 -24.72
CA THR A 236 14.43 -33.16 -25.57
C THR A 236 14.98 -31.98 -24.76
N LEU A 237 14.36 -31.69 -23.62
CA LEU A 237 14.68 -30.57 -22.73
C LEU A 237 15.74 -30.96 -21.69
N LEU A 238 15.52 -32.07 -20.99
CA LEU A 238 16.30 -32.51 -19.83
C LEU A 238 17.18 -33.70 -20.24
N LYS A 239 18.47 -33.43 -20.43
CA LYS A 239 19.44 -34.42 -20.95
C LYS A 239 20.09 -35.27 -19.86
N ASP A 240 20.32 -34.67 -18.69
CA ASP A 240 21.05 -35.29 -17.57
C ASP A 240 20.19 -35.31 -16.29
N VAL A 241 20.79 -35.00 -15.14
CA VAL A 241 20.08 -34.75 -13.88
C VAL A 241 19.26 -33.47 -13.97
N ALA A 242 18.14 -33.43 -13.23
CA ALA A 242 17.34 -32.24 -13.08
C ALA A 242 17.24 -31.81 -11.62
N TYR A 243 16.92 -30.55 -11.42
CA TYR A 243 16.67 -29.97 -10.12
C TYR A 243 15.22 -29.52 -10.04
N ILE A 244 14.58 -29.90 -8.95
CA ILE A 244 13.16 -29.60 -8.71
C ILE A 244 13.02 -28.67 -7.51
N GLY A 245 12.11 -27.72 -7.61
CA GLY A 245 11.94 -26.72 -6.58
C GLY A 245 10.90 -25.68 -6.95
N PHE A 246 11.05 -24.51 -6.34
CA PHE A 246 10.17 -23.38 -6.53
C PHE A 246 10.96 -22.10 -6.77
N SER A 247 10.37 -21.21 -7.53
CA SER A 247 10.82 -19.83 -7.73
C SER A 247 9.65 -18.89 -7.47
N ALA A 248 9.93 -17.69 -6.94
CA ALA A 248 8.94 -16.63 -6.86
C ALA A 248 9.61 -15.27 -6.92
N ALA A 249 8.86 -14.25 -7.34
CA ALA A 249 9.37 -12.89 -7.42
C ALA A 249 8.35 -11.82 -7.03
N THR A 250 8.86 -10.70 -6.52
CA THR A 250 8.10 -9.50 -6.20
C THR A 250 8.41 -8.37 -7.19
N GLY A 251 7.44 -7.48 -7.33
CA GLY A 251 7.51 -6.33 -8.24
C GLY A 251 8.08 -5.07 -7.61
N GLY A 252 8.02 -3.97 -8.37
CA GLY A 252 8.51 -2.65 -7.94
C GLY A 252 7.56 -1.88 -7.02
N THR A 253 6.27 -2.24 -7.04
CA THR A 253 5.21 -1.43 -6.40
C THR A 253 4.37 -2.24 -5.42
N LEU A 254 4.04 -3.49 -5.76
CA LEU A 254 3.18 -4.36 -4.96
C LEU A 254 4.00 -5.29 -4.07
N ARG A 255 3.61 -5.35 -2.78
CA ARG A 255 4.23 -6.21 -1.77
C ARG A 255 3.45 -7.51 -1.65
N SER A 256 4.01 -8.57 -2.21
CA SER A 256 3.42 -9.90 -2.21
C SER A 256 4.34 -10.92 -1.54
N ARG A 257 3.75 -11.86 -0.80
CA ARG A 257 4.43 -12.97 -0.14
C ARG A 257 3.93 -14.27 -0.73
N HIS A 258 4.86 -15.15 -1.07
CA HIS A 258 4.58 -16.45 -1.68
C HIS A 258 5.05 -17.54 -0.72
N TYR A 259 4.12 -18.39 -0.28
CA TYR A 259 4.39 -19.45 0.67
C TYR A 259 4.13 -20.82 0.06
N VAL A 260 4.95 -21.80 0.42
CA VAL A 260 4.65 -23.23 0.29
C VAL A 260 4.48 -23.80 1.70
N LEU A 261 3.36 -24.47 1.92
CA LEU A 261 2.95 -25.03 3.22
C LEU A 261 3.31 -26.52 3.31
N GLY A 262 3.24 -27.22 2.18
CA GLY A 262 3.65 -28.61 2.06
C GLY A 262 3.96 -28.98 0.62
N TRP A 263 4.80 -29.99 0.43
CA TRP A 263 5.28 -30.42 -0.88
C TRP A 263 5.57 -31.91 -0.90
N SER A 264 5.12 -32.61 -1.94
CA SER A 264 5.30 -34.04 -2.15
C SER A 264 5.72 -34.29 -3.59
N PHE A 265 6.53 -35.32 -3.79
CA PHE A 265 7.03 -35.70 -5.11
C PHE A 265 7.19 -37.21 -5.21
N GLY A 266 6.97 -37.77 -6.40
CA GLY A 266 7.23 -39.15 -6.75
C GLY A 266 7.75 -39.29 -8.18
N LEU A 267 8.88 -39.99 -8.35
CA LEU A 267 9.44 -40.36 -9.65
C LEU A 267 9.05 -41.79 -10.03
N GLY A 268 8.48 -41.97 -11.23
CA GLY A 268 7.95 -43.24 -11.73
C GLY A 268 6.74 -43.75 -10.94
N ARG A 269 6.19 -42.95 -10.02
CA ARG A 269 5.11 -43.31 -9.10
C ARG A 269 4.33 -42.06 -8.66
N PRO A 270 3.10 -42.20 -8.15
CA PRO A 270 2.34 -41.06 -7.62
C PRO A 270 3.05 -40.36 -6.44
N ALA A 271 2.87 -39.04 -6.35
CA ALA A 271 3.28 -38.27 -5.18
C ALA A 271 2.48 -38.71 -3.93
N PRO A 272 3.11 -38.86 -2.76
CA PRO A 272 2.38 -39.13 -1.52
C PRO A 272 1.32 -38.06 -1.23
N ALA A 273 0.14 -38.47 -0.77
CA ALA A 273 -0.93 -37.53 -0.45
C ALA A 273 -0.54 -36.64 0.74
N ILE A 274 -0.74 -35.32 0.59
CA ILE A 274 -0.48 -34.35 1.65
C ILE A 274 -1.66 -34.33 2.63
N ASP A 275 -1.37 -34.60 3.90
CA ASP A 275 -2.33 -34.41 5.00
C ASP A 275 -2.45 -32.91 5.34
N ILE A 276 -3.48 -32.27 4.78
CA ILE A 276 -3.73 -30.82 4.90
C ILE A 276 -3.89 -30.40 6.37
N THR A 277 -4.35 -31.30 7.25
CA THR A 277 -4.59 -31.00 8.67
C THR A 277 -3.31 -30.76 9.47
N LYS A 278 -2.17 -31.24 8.96
CA LYS A 278 -0.85 -31.11 9.59
C LYS A 278 -0.04 -29.93 9.05
N LEU A 279 -0.57 -29.19 8.08
CA LEU A 279 0.16 -28.11 7.44
C LEU A 279 0.24 -26.87 8.34
N PRO A 280 1.33 -26.09 8.24
CA PRO A 280 1.40 -24.79 8.88
C PRO A 280 0.31 -23.86 8.33
N LYS A 281 -0.19 -22.96 9.16
CA LYS A 281 -1.25 -22.03 8.79
C LYS A 281 -0.68 -20.76 8.18
N LEU A 282 -1.29 -20.29 7.10
CA LEU A 282 -0.96 -18.99 6.52
C LEU A 282 -1.16 -17.87 7.55
N PRO A 283 -0.32 -16.82 7.52
CA PRO A 283 -0.56 -15.62 8.32
C PRO A 283 -1.95 -15.07 8.00
N ARG A 284 -2.69 -14.62 9.01
CA ARG A 284 -3.92 -13.87 8.76
C ARG A 284 -3.54 -12.46 8.34
N THR A 285 -3.82 -12.08 7.10
CA THR A 285 -3.93 -10.68 6.72
C THR A 285 -5.12 -10.10 7.49
N VAL A 286 -4.86 -9.48 8.64
CA VAL A 286 -5.81 -8.52 9.18
C VAL A 286 -5.79 -7.39 8.16
N SER A 287 -6.74 -7.39 7.23
CA SER A 287 -7.00 -6.20 6.44
C SER A 287 -7.27 -5.10 7.46
N LYS A 288 -6.27 -4.24 7.66
CA LYS A 288 -6.52 -2.96 8.28
C LYS A 288 -7.30 -2.23 7.20
N ASP A 289 -8.60 -2.46 7.15
CA ASP A 289 -9.55 -1.72 6.34
C ASP A 289 -9.50 -0.28 6.84
N ARG A 290 -8.43 0.43 6.47
CA ARG A 290 -8.46 1.87 6.36
C ARG A 290 -9.38 2.13 5.19
N SER A 291 -10.67 2.14 5.50
CA SER A 291 -11.76 2.48 4.62
C SER A 291 -11.30 3.58 3.67
N ARG A 292 -11.45 3.37 2.36
CA ARG A 292 -11.18 4.42 1.35
C ARG A 292 -11.89 5.72 1.69
N ILE A 293 -13.00 5.64 2.44
CA ILE A 293 -13.72 6.79 2.98
C ILE A 293 -12.79 7.63 3.88
N LEU A 294 -12.03 7.04 4.80
CA LEU A 294 -11.14 7.80 5.68
C LEU A 294 -10.02 8.53 4.93
N GLN A 295 -9.50 7.95 3.84
CA GLN A 295 -8.46 8.57 3.01
C GLN A 295 -8.96 9.75 2.18
N ILE A 296 -10.26 9.78 1.83
CA ILE A 296 -10.89 10.88 1.07
C ILE A 296 -11.51 11.91 2.02
N THR A 297 -12.14 11.47 3.10
CA THR A 297 -12.82 12.32 4.07
C THR A 297 -11.83 13.17 4.86
N LEU A 298 -10.65 12.66 5.20
CA LEU A 298 -9.68 13.42 6.00
C LEU A 298 -9.10 14.64 5.24
N PRO A 299 -8.62 14.53 3.98
CA PRO A 299 -8.20 15.69 3.21
C PRO A 299 -9.34 16.68 2.95
N LEU A 300 -10.55 16.16 2.64
CA LEU A 300 -11.71 17.00 2.35
C LEU A 300 -12.16 17.80 3.59
N ALA A 301 -12.21 17.16 4.76
CA ALA A 301 -12.52 17.82 6.02
C ALA A 301 -11.45 18.85 6.42
N THR A 302 -10.17 18.53 6.17
CA THR A 302 -9.06 19.46 6.44
C THR A 302 -9.14 20.69 5.54
N ALA A 303 -9.40 20.51 4.24
CA ALA A 303 -9.58 21.62 3.31
C ALA A 303 -10.79 22.49 3.66
N ALA A 304 -11.92 21.88 4.01
CA ALA A 304 -13.12 22.60 4.46
C ALA A 304 -12.85 23.42 5.73
N PHE A 305 -12.12 22.86 6.70
CA PHE A 305 -11.75 23.55 7.93
C PHE A 305 -10.82 24.75 7.67
N LEU A 306 -9.84 24.61 6.79
CA LEU A 306 -8.95 25.73 6.44
C LEU A 306 -9.71 26.87 5.74
N LEU A 307 -10.69 26.55 4.89
CA LEU A 307 -11.55 27.54 4.23
C LEU A 307 -12.43 28.28 5.24
N THR A 308 -13.04 27.59 6.21
CA THR A 308 -13.89 28.25 7.21
C THR A 308 -13.08 29.16 8.14
N VAL A 309 -11.89 28.72 8.58
CA VAL A 309 -10.98 29.55 9.39
C VAL A 309 -10.51 30.76 8.59
N GLY A 310 -10.12 30.59 7.33
CA GLY A 310 -9.71 31.68 6.45
C GLY A 310 -10.82 32.72 6.26
N ALA A 311 -12.06 32.28 6.03
CA ALA A 311 -13.22 33.16 5.91
C ALA A 311 -13.53 33.91 7.21
N ALA A 312 -13.43 33.24 8.37
CA ALA A 312 -13.65 33.86 9.67
C ALA A 312 -12.59 34.94 9.97
N VAL A 313 -11.31 34.65 9.71
CA VAL A 313 -10.22 35.64 9.86
C VAL A 313 -10.42 36.81 8.91
N PHE A 314 -10.77 36.56 7.65
CA PHE A 314 -11.07 37.61 6.68
C PHE A 314 -12.21 38.51 7.15
N MET A 315 -13.31 37.93 7.64
CA MET A 315 -14.44 38.69 8.21
C MET A 315 -14.03 39.53 9.42
N LEU A 316 -13.21 38.98 10.33
CA LEU A 316 -12.71 39.72 11.49
C LEU A 316 -11.80 40.90 11.08
N VAL A 317 -10.92 40.70 10.11
CA VAL A 317 -10.06 41.76 9.56
C VAL A 317 -10.88 42.83 8.88
N GLN A 318 -11.86 42.46 8.05
CA GLN A 318 -12.73 43.40 7.37
C GLN A 318 -13.58 44.20 8.36
N ARG A 319 -14.09 43.55 9.41
CA ARG A 319 -14.79 44.22 10.52
C ARG A 319 -13.88 45.24 11.19
N ASN A 320 -12.66 44.85 11.58
CA ASN A 320 -11.72 45.78 12.25
C ASN A 320 -11.31 46.96 11.36
N ARG A 321 -11.13 46.75 10.04
CA ARG A 321 -10.86 47.85 9.10
C ARG A 321 -12.03 48.83 9.00
N ARG A 322 -13.27 48.32 8.96
CA ARG A 322 -14.47 49.16 8.91
C ARG A 322 -14.70 49.96 10.21
N TYR A 323 -14.29 49.42 11.36
CA TYR A 323 -14.27 50.17 12.62
C TYR A 323 -13.13 51.20 12.69
N SER A 324 -12.00 50.95 12.02
CA SER A 324 -10.90 51.91 11.91
C SER A 324 -11.25 53.11 11.03
N GLU A 325 -12.10 52.93 10.02
CA GLU A 325 -12.60 54.04 9.17
C GLU A 325 -13.62 54.95 9.89
N LEU A 326 -14.17 54.53 11.04
CA LEU A 326 -15.08 55.35 11.86
C LEU A 326 -14.34 56.27 12.85
N LEU A 327 -13.02 56.14 12.98
CA LEU A 327 -12.18 57.10 13.71
C LEU A 327 -11.71 58.16 12.72
N GLU A 328 -12.42 59.30 12.66
CA GLU A 328 -12.04 60.41 11.79
C GLU A 328 -10.74 61.10 12.30
N ASP A 329 -9.90 61.56 11.37
CA ASP A 329 -8.52 62.06 11.64
C ASP A 329 -8.42 63.17 12.71
N TRP A 330 -9.50 63.91 12.97
CA TRP A 330 -9.54 64.95 14.01
C TRP A 330 -9.62 64.40 15.44
N GLU A 331 -9.94 63.11 15.63
CA GLU A 331 -10.01 62.48 16.95
C GLU A 331 -8.63 62.04 17.49
N ILE A 332 -7.60 62.00 16.64
CA ILE A 332 -6.22 61.66 17.01
C ILE A 332 -5.52 62.84 17.72
N GLU A 333 -5.95 64.07 17.48
CA GLU A 333 -5.24 65.29 17.90
C GLU A 333 -5.63 65.82 19.30
N PHE A 334 -6.78 65.42 19.88
CA PHE A 334 -7.34 66.09 21.08
C PHE A 334 -7.56 65.25 22.37
N GLY A 335 -7.17 63.98 22.43
CA GLY A 335 -7.09 63.23 23.71
C GLY A 335 -8.42 62.98 24.47
N PRO A 336 -8.39 62.33 25.65
CA PRO A 336 -9.46 61.42 26.13
C PRO A 336 -10.67 62.07 26.83
N HIS A 337 -10.90 63.37 26.68
CA HIS A 337 -12.01 64.05 27.39
C HIS A 337 -13.31 64.04 26.56
N ARG A 338 -13.86 62.84 26.29
CA ARG A 338 -15.20 62.68 25.69
C ARG A 338 -16.25 62.41 26.76
N PHE A 339 -17.37 63.12 26.68
CA PHE A 339 -18.62 62.73 27.33
C PHE A 339 -19.50 62.03 26.30
N LEU A 340 -20.11 60.89 26.64
CA LEU A 340 -21.01 60.22 25.69
C LEU A 340 -22.27 61.07 25.49
N TYR A 341 -22.83 61.06 24.27
CA TYR A 341 -24.09 61.77 23.96
C TYR A 341 -25.19 61.48 24.97
N LYS A 342 -25.34 60.21 25.38
CA LYS A 342 -26.33 59.79 26.38
C LYS A 342 -26.16 60.54 27.71
N ASP A 343 -24.93 60.80 28.14
CA ASP A 343 -24.64 61.43 29.42
C ASP A 343 -24.97 62.92 29.34
N LEU A 344 -24.72 63.56 28.20
CA LEU A 344 -25.05 64.96 27.95
C LEU A 344 -26.54 65.18 27.66
N PHE A 345 -27.21 64.21 27.04
CA PHE A 345 -28.67 64.17 26.90
C PHE A 345 -29.34 64.07 28.28
N HIS A 346 -28.87 63.16 29.15
CA HIS A 346 -29.38 63.08 30.52
C HIS A 346 -29.05 64.33 31.35
N ALA A 347 -27.83 64.87 31.21
CA ALA A 347 -27.42 66.07 31.93
C ALA A 347 -28.30 67.28 31.61
N THR A 348 -28.77 67.41 30.37
CA THR A 348 -29.60 68.52 29.87
C THR A 348 -31.11 68.20 29.86
N GLU A 349 -31.52 67.10 30.52
CA GLU A 349 -32.88 66.58 30.51
C GLU A 349 -33.50 66.40 29.11
N GLY A 350 -32.67 66.04 28.13
CA GLY A 350 -33.08 65.85 26.75
C GLY A 350 -33.12 67.15 25.93
N PHE A 351 -32.28 68.13 26.28
CA PHE A 351 -32.22 69.44 25.62
C PHE A 351 -33.55 70.21 25.67
N LYS A 352 -34.22 70.18 26.82
CA LYS A 352 -35.47 70.93 27.05
C LYS A 352 -35.23 72.43 26.92
N ASN A 353 -36.22 73.15 26.41
CA ASN A 353 -36.13 74.61 26.27
C ASN A 353 -35.96 75.35 27.61
N SER A 354 -36.44 74.77 28.72
CA SER A 354 -36.24 75.30 30.08
C SER A 354 -34.79 75.31 30.55
N CYS A 355 -33.92 74.53 29.90
CA CYS A 355 -32.50 74.45 30.22
C CYS A 355 -31.65 75.34 29.30
N ILE A 356 -32.24 76.15 28.42
CA ILE A 356 -31.48 77.01 27.50
C ILE A 356 -30.83 78.16 28.28
N LEU A 357 -29.51 78.28 28.16
CA LEU A 357 -28.71 79.39 28.67
C LEU A 357 -28.54 80.50 27.62
N GLY A 358 -28.60 80.16 26.33
CA GLY A 358 -28.47 81.14 25.26
C GLY A 358 -28.72 80.55 23.86
N ILE A 359 -29.14 81.40 22.93
CA ILE A 359 -29.39 81.06 21.53
C ILE A 359 -28.58 82.02 20.66
N GLY A 360 -27.78 81.49 19.73
CA GLY A 360 -27.01 82.27 18.78
C GLY A 360 -27.06 81.67 17.37
N GLY A 361 -26.38 82.30 16.41
CA GLY A 361 -26.36 81.87 15.01
C GLY A 361 -25.80 80.46 14.77
N PHE A 362 -25.08 79.91 15.75
CA PHE A 362 -24.44 78.59 15.68
C PHE A 362 -25.09 77.54 16.59
N GLY A 363 -26.35 77.79 17.02
CA GLY A 363 -27.14 76.84 17.79
C GLY A 363 -27.49 77.32 19.20
N LYS A 364 -27.85 76.36 20.07
CA LYS A 364 -28.39 76.62 21.41
C LYS A 364 -27.45 76.08 22.48
N VAL A 365 -27.23 76.85 23.54
CA VAL A 365 -26.47 76.42 24.72
C VAL A 365 -27.44 76.03 25.81
N TYR A 366 -27.23 74.86 26.40
CA TYR A 366 -28.05 74.28 27.45
C TYR A 366 -27.24 74.16 28.75
N ARG A 367 -27.86 74.45 29.88
CA ARG A 367 -27.36 74.07 31.20
C ARG A 367 -27.59 72.59 31.39
N GLY A 368 -26.57 71.87 31.84
CA GLY A 368 -26.69 70.48 32.24
C GLY A 368 -26.00 70.21 33.56
N VAL A 369 -26.36 69.11 34.21
CA VAL A 369 -25.67 68.60 35.41
C VAL A 369 -25.25 67.17 35.15
N LEU A 370 -23.95 66.89 35.20
CA LEU A 370 -23.45 65.54 34.93
C LEU A 370 -23.97 64.55 35.99
N PRO A 371 -24.56 63.41 35.58
CA PRO A 371 -25.17 62.47 36.53
C PRO A 371 -24.20 61.92 37.57
N MET A 372 -22.95 61.66 37.15
CA MET A 372 -21.91 61.00 37.94
C MET A 372 -21.14 61.94 38.86
N SER A 373 -20.72 63.11 38.36
CA SER A 373 -19.91 64.07 39.13
C SER A 373 -20.70 65.18 39.80
N LYS A 374 -22.00 65.31 39.47
CA LYS A 374 -22.88 66.43 39.86
C LYS A 374 -22.37 67.81 39.47
N SER A 375 -21.38 67.88 38.58
CA SER A 375 -20.84 69.13 38.07
C SER A 375 -21.84 69.78 37.12
N GLU A 376 -22.06 71.08 37.30
CA GLU A 376 -22.76 71.89 36.30
C GLU A 376 -21.90 72.01 35.06
N ILE A 377 -22.52 71.95 33.89
CA ILE A 377 -21.86 72.08 32.59
C ILE A 377 -22.73 72.92 31.65
N ALA A 378 -22.09 73.57 30.70
CA ALA A 378 -22.76 74.18 29.56
C ALA A 378 -22.55 73.31 28.31
N VAL A 379 -23.65 72.86 27.69
CA VAL A 379 -23.65 72.00 26.51
C VAL A 379 -24.17 72.81 25.31
N LYS A 380 -23.29 73.10 24.36
CA LYS A 380 -23.68 73.77 23.11
C LYS A 380 -24.09 72.75 22.06
N ARG A 381 -25.35 72.81 21.62
CA ARG A 381 -25.92 72.01 20.53
C ARG A 381 -25.93 72.84 19.25
N VAL A 382 -25.13 72.40 18.27
CA VAL A 382 -24.99 73.08 16.97
C VAL A 382 -26.13 72.66 16.03
N SER A 383 -26.74 73.62 15.32
CA SER A 383 -27.79 73.37 14.32
C SER A 383 -27.20 73.05 12.95
N HIS A 384 -27.80 72.09 12.24
CA HIS A 384 -27.22 71.43 11.07
C HIS A 384 -27.37 72.28 9.78
N GLY A 385 -26.25 72.68 9.18
CA GLY A 385 -26.23 73.33 7.87
C GLY A 385 -24.80 73.46 7.32
N SER A 386 -24.33 72.42 6.61
CA SER A 386 -23.02 72.30 5.93
C SER A 386 -21.79 71.96 6.80
N ARG A 387 -20.93 71.03 6.30
CA ARG A 387 -19.60 70.64 6.84
C ARG A 387 -18.67 71.84 7.11
N GLN A 388 -18.99 73.00 6.55
CA GLN A 388 -18.27 74.26 6.73
C GLN A 388 -18.49 74.90 8.12
N GLY A 389 -19.68 74.71 8.72
CA GLY A 389 -19.99 75.23 10.06
C GLY A 389 -19.22 74.53 11.18
N MET A 390 -18.96 73.22 11.06
CA MET A 390 -18.17 72.46 12.04
C MET A 390 -16.70 72.90 12.06
N LYS A 391 -16.11 73.17 10.88
CA LYS A 391 -14.72 73.67 10.79
C LYS A 391 -14.56 75.06 11.40
N GLN A 392 -15.52 75.95 11.17
CA GLN A 392 -15.51 77.29 11.78
C GLN A 392 -15.75 77.25 13.30
N PHE A 393 -16.61 76.34 13.76
CA PHE A 393 -16.88 76.12 15.18
C PHE A 393 -15.66 75.57 15.94
N ILE A 394 -14.93 74.62 15.34
CA ILE A 394 -13.67 74.10 15.92
C ILE A 394 -12.59 75.18 15.96
N ALA A 395 -12.50 76.04 14.94
CA ALA A 395 -11.56 77.17 14.93
C ALA A 395 -11.88 78.20 16.03
N GLU A 396 -13.16 78.49 16.28
CA GLU A 396 -13.59 79.41 17.34
C GLU A 396 -13.29 78.84 18.75
N ILE A 397 -13.51 77.54 18.95
CA ILE A 397 -13.22 76.86 20.23
C ILE A 397 -11.71 76.76 20.49
N ALA A 398 -10.91 76.46 19.46
CA ALA A 398 -9.46 76.46 19.57
C ALA A 398 -8.91 77.84 19.96
N LEU A 399 -9.58 78.92 19.53
CA LEU A 399 -9.22 80.30 19.85
C LEU A 399 -9.64 80.75 21.26
N VAL A 400 -10.74 80.18 21.80
CA VAL A 400 -11.19 80.43 23.19
C VAL A 400 -10.37 79.60 24.19
N ALA A 401 -10.05 78.35 23.84
CA ALA A 401 -9.23 77.46 24.66
C ALA A 401 -7.76 77.94 24.78
N SER A 402 -7.23 78.62 23.77
CA SER A 402 -5.87 79.18 23.79
C SER A 402 -5.75 80.50 24.57
N ASN A 403 -6.83 81.28 24.69
CA ASN A 403 -6.80 82.62 25.30
C ASN A 403 -7.35 82.70 26.74
N THR A 404 -7.96 81.64 27.27
CA THR A 404 -8.46 81.64 28.66
C THR A 404 -8.18 80.31 29.35
N ALA A 405 -7.06 80.23 30.08
CA ALA A 405 -6.67 79.04 30.85
C ALA A 405 -7.61 78.67 32.01
N THR A 406 -8.73 79.38 32.20
CA THR A 406 -9.60 79.25 33.39
C THR A 406 -11.02 78.78 33.08
N LEU A 407 -11.40 78.54 31.80
CA LEU A 407 -12.76 78.10 31.42
C LEU A 407 -12.88 76.60 31.09
N CYS A 408 -11.78 75.85 31.08
CA CYS A 408 -11.74 74.45 30.63
C CYS A 408 -12.49 73.43 31.52
N ASN A 409 -13.00 73.80 32.69
CA ASN A 409 -13.70 72.85 33.57
C ASN A 409 -15.23 72.75 33.33
N TYR A 410 -15.81 73.55 32.43
CA TYR A 410 -17.29 73.67 32.35
C TYR A 410 -17.90 73.44 30.96
N LEU A 411 -17.10 73.10 29.93
CA LEU A 411 -17.62 72.94 28.56
C LEU A 411 -17.52 71.48 28.09
N ALA A 412 -18.68 70.83 27.93
CA ALA A 412 -18.78 69.50 27.34
C ALA A 412 -19.54 69.58 26.01
N ILE A 413 -18.93 69.11 24.92
CA ILE A 413 -19.42 69.30 23.54
C ILE A 413 -20.14 68.03 23.06
N VAL A 414 -21.32 68.19 22.48
CA VAL A 414 -22.04 67.12 21.76
C VAL A 414 -22.15 67.48 20.28
N SER A 415 -21.56 66.66 19.41
CA SER A 415 -22.01 66.55 18.02
C SER A 415 -23.05 65.44 17.96
N ALA A 416 -24.29 65.77 17.57
CA ALA A 416 -25.35 64.77 17.43
C ALA A 416 -25.25 64.14 16.04
N GLU A 417 -24.76 62.91 15.95
CA GLU A 417 -25.06 62.04 14.83
C GLU A 417 -26.19 61.10 15.28
N VAL A 418 -27.42 61.43 14.87
CA VAL A 418 -28.56 60.52 14.95
C VAL A 418 -29.03 60.32 13.52
N ASN A 419 -28.65 59.18 12.94
CA ASN A 419 -29.37 58.59 11.82
C ASN A 419 -29.84 57.20 12.26
N PHE A 420 -31.10 57.12 12.67
CA PHE A 420 -31.88 55.89 12.54
C PHE A 420 -32.58 55.96 11.18
N SER A 421 -32.15 55.09 10.27
CA SER A 421 -32.95 54.57 9.17
C SER A 421 -32.38 53.22 8.78
#